data_AF-A0A644WZY3-F1
#
_entry.id   AF-A0A644WZY3-F1
#
_cell.length_a   1.000
_cell.length_b   1.000
_cell.length_c   1.000
_cell.angle_alpha   90.00
_cell.angle_beta   90.00
_cell.angle_gamma   90.00
#
_symmetry.space_group_name_H-M   'P 1'
#
loop_
_entity.id
_entity.type
_entity.pdbx_description
1 polymer ?
#
loop_
_entity_poly.entity_id
_entity_poly.type
_entity_poly.pdbx_seq_one_letter_code
_entity_poly.pdbx_strand_id
1 'polypeptide(L)'
;MEKGNVVIAGDFNSNKIWDKDHKIGNHSEVVNFLSENGIKSTYHQFFDEEQGKETQPTHYFWHRQSKPFHIDYCFASAGWMERLENVAVGKYEDWAQKSDHCPVIVDFK
;
A
#
# COMPACT_ATOMS: atom_id res chain seq x y z
N MET A 1 9.61 26.25 -0.60
CA MET A 1 8.25 26.06 -1.14
C MET A 1 7.55 25.08 -0.23
N GLU A 2 6.39 25.44 0.30
CA GLU A 2 5.54 24.49 1.02
C GLU A 2 5.14 23.39 0.02
N LYS A 3 5.53 22.15 0.27
CA LYS A 3 5.07 21.01 -0.54
C LYS A 3 3.60 20.79 -0.16
N GLY A 4 2.71 20.81 -1.16
CA GLY A 4 1.29 20.62 -0.95
C GLY A 4 0.96 19.26 -0.32
N ASN A 5 -0.22 19.18 0.31
CA ASN A 5 -0.75 17.94 0.85
C ASN A 5 -1.15 16.99 -0.29
N VAL A 6 -0.55 15.78 -0.31
CA VAL A 6 -0.76 14.77 -1.36
C VAL A 6 -1.13 13.44 -0.73
N VAL A 7 -2.11 12.77 -1.34
CA VAL A 7 -2.42 11.36 -1.12
C VAL A 7 -2.44 10.67 -2.49
N ILE A 8 -1.81 9.51 -2.57
CA ILE A 8 -1.80 8.64 -3.75
C ILE A 8 -2.29 7.28 -3.28
N ALA A 9 -3.46 6.85 -3.74
CA ALA A 9 -4.05 5.60 -3.31
C ALA A 9 -4.66 4.83 -4.49
N GLY A 10 -4.54 3.51 -4.44
CA GLY A 10 -5.13 2.61 -5.43
C GLY A 10 -4.36 1.30 -5.56
N ASP A 11 -4.73 0.53 -6.57
CA ASP A 11 -4.03 -0.68 -6.97
C ASP A 11 -2.77 -0.32 -7.78
N PHE A 12 -1.60 -0.62 -7.22
CA PHE A 12 -0.31 -0.37 -7.85
C PHE A 12 0.15 -1.54 -8.73
N ASN A 13 -0.55 -2.68 -8.71
CA ASN A 13 -0.18 -3.93 -9.40
C ASN A 13 1.31 -4.28 -9.26
N SER A 14 1.90 -3.99 -8.11
CA SER A 14 3.32 -4.17 -7.84
C SER A 14 3.56 -4.41 -6.36
N ASN A 15 4.68 -5.05 -6.05
CA ASN A 15 5.16 -5.31 -4.71
C ASN A 15 6.67 -5.62 -4.82
N LYS A 16 7.43 -5.29 -3.78
CA LYS A 16 8.88 -5.52 -3.72
C LYS A 16 9.28 -6.98 -3.99
N ILE A 17 8.43 -7.97 -3.65
CA ILE A 17 8.73 -9.39 -3.90
C ILE A 17 8.99 -9.70 -5.39
N TRP A 18 8.49 -8.87 -6.30
CA TRP A 18 8.67 -9.00 -7.75
C TRP A 18 9.75 -8.10 -8.34
N ASP A 19 10.50 -7.34 -7.54
CA ASP A 19 11.52 -6.41 -8.06
C ASP A 19 12.55 -7.10 -8.96
N LYS A 20 12.90 -8.36 -8.66
CA LYS A 20 13.84 -9.16 -9.48
C LYS A 20 13.32 -9.44 -10.89
N ASP A 21 12.00 -9.43 -11.08
CA ASP A 21 11.34 -9.75 -12.35
C ASP A 21 11.20 -8.47 -13.22
N HIS A 22 11.40 -7.28 -12.63
CA HIS A 22 11.28 -5.98 -13.29
C HIS A 22 12.59 -5.17 -13.20
N LYS A 23 13.31 -5.06 -14.32
CA LYS A 23 14.62 -4.37 -14.36
C LYS A 23 14.55 -2.83 -14.33
N ILE A 24 13.42 -2.24 -14.73
CA ILE A 24 13.19 -0.79 -14.78
C ILE A 24 11.74 -0.53 -14.37
N GLY A 25 11.52 0.48 -13.54
CA GLY A 25 10.20 0.86 -13.05
C GLY A 25 9.61 -0.15 -12.07
N ASN A 26 10.45 -0.77 -11.23
CA ASN A 26 9.96 -1.72 -10.22
C ASN A 26 9.36 -1.03 -9.00
N HIS A 27 8.82 -1.83 -8.08
CA HIS A 27 8.11 -1.31 -6.93
C HIS A 27 9.04 -0.48 -6.03
N SER A 28 10.25 -1.00 -5.74
CA SER A 28 11.23 -0.25 -4.93
C SER A 28 11.63 1.08 -5.55
N GLU A 29 11.77 1.18 -6.87
CA GLU A 29 12.07 2.45 -7.54
C GLU A 29 10.96 3.47 -7.36
N VAL A 30 9.69 3.06 -7.49
CA VAL A 30 8.53 3.93 -7.21
C VAL A 30 8.51 4.37 -5.75
N VAL A 31 8.70 3.44 -4.81
CA VAL A 31 8.73 3.76 -3.37
C VAL A 31 9.87 4.73 -3.05
N ASN A 32 11.06 4.53 -3.60
CA ASN A 32 12.21 5.41 -3.39
C ASN A 32 11.93 6.81 -3.95
N PHE A 33 11.42 6.89 -5.18
CA PHE A 33 11.04 8.16 -5.81
C PHE A 33 10.02 8.95 -4.97
N LEU A 34 8.98 8.27 -4.45
CA LEU A 34 7.99 8.90 -3.58
C LEU A 34 8.61 9.36 -2.25
N SER A 35 9.46 8.51 -1.65
CA SER A 35 10.13 8.79 -0.37
C SER A 35 11.07 10.01 -0.46
N GLU A 36 11.86 10.12 -1.52
CA GLU A 36 12.71 11.29 -1.82
C GLU A 36 11.88 12.58 -1.94
N ASN A 37 10.62 12.45 -2.34
CA ASN A 37 9.69 13.57 -2.42
C ASN A 37 8.92 13.85 -1.12
N GLY A 38 9.15 13.08 -0.05
CA GLY A 38 8.48 13.24 1.24
C GLY A 38 7.09 12.60 1.29
N ILE A 39 6.84 11.63 0.41
CA ILE A 39 5.59 10.87 0.31
C ILE A 39 5.89 9.42 0.71
N LYS A 40 5.23 8.92 1.75
CA LYS A 40 5.52 7.60 2.35
C LYS A 40 4.29 6.70 2.37
N SER A 41 4.51 5.40 2.40
CA SER A 41 3.44 4.42 2.53
C SER A 41 2.83 4.49 3.94
N THR A 42 1.52 4.70 4.01
CA THR A 42 0.76 4.76 5.27
C THR A 42 0.78 3.42 5.99
N TYR A 43 0.58 2.32 5.24
CA TYR A 43 0.60 0.95 5.77
C TYR A 43 1.92 0.63 6.49
N HIS A 44 3.05 0.81 5.80
CA HIS A 44 4.36 0.48 6.36
C HIS A 44 4.73 1.33 7.56
N GLN A 45 4.35 2.62 7.57
CA GLN A 45 4.58 3.46 8.74
C GLN A 45 3.70 3.08 9.92
N PHE A 46 2.45 2.65 9.68
CA PHE A 46 1.50 2.31 10.74
C PHE A 46 1.78 0.95 11.39
N PHE A 47 2.09 -0.06 10.58
CA PHE A 47 2.35 -1.43 11.08
C PHE A 47 3.82 -1.71 11.39
N ASP A 48 4.72 -0.76 11.13
CA ASP A 48 6.18 -0.94 11.26
C ASP A 48 6.68 -2.17 10.49
N GLU A 49 6.18 -2.32 9.26
CA GLU A 49 6.55 -3.41 8.36
C GLU A 49 7.48 -2.90 7.26
N GLU A 50 8.34 -3.78 6.74
CA GLU A 50 9.15 -3.48 5.57
C GLU A 50 8.38 -3.77 4.28
N GLN A 51 8.64 -2.99 3.24
CA GLN A 51 8.19 -3.26 1.87
C GLN A 51 8.48 -4.71 1.48
N GLY A 52 7.48 -5.41 0.93
CA GLY A 52 7.57 -6.83 0.55
C GLY A 52 7.48 -7.82 1.71
N LYS A 53 7.25 -7.36 2.94
CA LYS A 53 6.99 -8.19 4.12
C LYS A 53 5.60 -7.92 4.70
N GLU A 54 4.69 -7.40 3.88
CA GLU A 54 3.34 -7.06 4.32
C GLU A 54 2.60 -8.30 4.82
N THR A 55 2.12 -8.27 6.06
CA THR A 55 1.42 -9.41 6.66
C THR A 55 -0.06 -9.46 6.31
N GLN A 56 -0.64 -8.34 5.86
CA GLN A 56 -2.06 -8.21 5.54
C GLN A 56 -2.28 -8.07 4.03
N PRO A 57 -2.86 -9.08 3.36
CA PRO A 57 -3.10 -9.03 1.92
C PRO A 57 -4.28 -8.14 1.54
N THR A 58 -4.14 -7.42 0.43
CA THR A 58 -5.20 -6.57 -0.16
C THR A 58 -5.81 -7.19 -1.40
N HIS A 59 -5.19 -8.21 -1.99
CA HIS A 59 -5.66 -8.89 -3.20
C HIS A 59 -5.51 -10.40 -3.07
N TYR A 60 -6.49 -11.15 -3.58
CA TYR A 60 -6.54 -12.61 -3.54
C TYR A 60 -6.80 -13.16 -4.93
N PHE A 61 -5.73 -13.58 -5.61
CA PHE A 61 -5.79 -13.91 -7.03
C PHE A 61 -6.84 -14.99 -7.34
N TRP A 62 -7.79 -14.66 -8.24
CA TRP A 62 -8.97 -15.48 -8.56
C TRP A 62 -9.86 -15.80 -7.35
N HIS A 63 -9.99 -14.87 -6.40
CA HIS A 63 -10.72 -15.05 -5.15
C HIS A 63 -10.22 -16.24 -4.32
N ARG A 64 -8.92 -16.59 -4.40
CA ARG A 64 -8.34 -17.70 -3.64
C ARG A 64 -7.58 -17.19 -2.42
N GLN A 65 -8.07 -17.51 -1.23
CA GLN A 65 -7.39 -17.17 0.03
C GLN A 65 -5.94 -17.69 0.10
N SER A 66 -5.62 -18.79 -0.60
CA SER A 66 -4.27 -19.35 -0.70
C SER A 66 -3.33 -18.63 -1.66
N LYS A 67 -3.80 -17.59 -2.36
CA LYS A 67 -2.99 -16.74 -3.26
C LYS A 67 -3.07 -15.26 -2.88
N PRO A 68 -2.63 -14.89 -1.66
CA PRO A 68 -2.69 -13.52 -1.17
C PRO A 68 -1.54 -12.66 -1.72
N PHE A 69 -1.83 -11.39 -1.97
CA PHE A 69 -0.85 -10.35 -2.30
C PHE A 69 -1.24 -9.02 -1.65
N HIS A 70 -0.25 -8.17 -1.39
CA HIS A 70 -0.47 -6.78 -1.00
C HIS A 70 -0.04 -5.89 -2.17
N ILE A 71 -1.01 -5.32 -2.88
CA ILE A 71 -0.78 -4.52 -4.10
C ILE A 71 -1.57 -3.22 -4.12
N ASP A 72 -2.52 -3.06 -3.20
CA ASP A 72 -3.27 -1.83 -3.01
C ASP A 72 -2.58 -1.01 -1.93
N TYR A 73 -2.15 0.20 -2.26
CA TYR A 73 -1.39 1.05 -1.34
C TYR A 73 -2.03 2.41 -1.19
N CYS A 74 -1.80 3.04 -0.03
CA CYS A 74 -2.01 4.45 0.21
C CYS A 74 -0.69 5.09 0.63
N PHE A 75 -0.22 6.05 -0.17
CA PHE A 75 0.95 6.87 0.10
C PHE A 75 0.51 8.30 0.42
N ALA A 76 1.12 8.93 1.41
CA ALA A 76 0.75 10.28 1.81
C ALA A 76 1.97 11.16 2.11
N SER A 77 1.85 12.46 1.82
CA SER A 77 2.85 13.48 2.14
C SER A 77 3.02 13.63 3.66
N ALA A 78 4.18 14.13 4.10
CA ALA A 78 4.50 14.34 5.53
C ALA A 78 3.37 14.99 6.36
N GLY A 79 2.73 16.06 5.87
CA GLY A 79 1.63 16.73 6.60
C GLY A 79 0.36 15.88 6.80
N TRP A 80 0.14 14.85 5.98
CA TRP A 80 -0.89 13.84 6.22
C TRP A 80 -0.38 12.74 7.15
N MET A 81 0.89 12.32 6.99
CA MET A 81 1.49 11.31 7.85
C MET A 81 1.54 11.73 9.33
N GLU A 82 1.73 13.01 9.63
CA GLU A 82 1.65 13.56 11.01
C GLU A 82 0.25 13.46 11.63
N ARG A 83 -0.78 13.31 10.79
CA ARG A 83 -2.19 13.20 11.19
C ARG A 83 -2.73 11.80 10.99
N LEU A 84 -1.89 10.81 10.68
CA LEU A 84 -2.30 9.42 10.48
C LEU A 84 -2.81 8.86 11.81
N GLU A 85 -4.10 8.50 11.85
CA GLU A 85 -4.73 7.94 13.06
C GLU A 85 -4.86 6.42 12.98
N ASN A 86 -5.17 5.88 11.80
CA ASN A 86 -5.45 4.46 11.63
C ASN A 86 -5.17 3.98 10.20
N VAL A 87 -4.74 2.73 10.08
CA VAL A 87 -4.72 1.98 8.81
C VAL A 87 -5.35 0.61 9.06
N ALA A 88 -6.26 0.20 8.19
CA ALA A 88 -6.89 -1.12 8.23
C ALA A 88 -7.00 -1.73 6.84
N VAL A 89 -6.91 -3.06 6.77
CA VAL A 89 -7.21 -3.83 5.56
C VAL A 89 -8.49 -4.63 5.80
N GLY A 90 -9.41 -4.60 4.83
CA GLY A 90 -10.63 -5.37 4.89
C GLY A 90 -10.35 -6.88 4.97
N LYS A 91 -11.22 -7.63 5.65
CA LYS A 91 -11.07 -9.08 5.78
C LYS A 91 -11.50 -9.79 4.50
N TYR A 92 -10.81 -10.87 4.16
CA TYR A 92 -11.14 -11.70 3.00
C TYR A 92 -12.59 -12.17 3.04
N GLU A 93 -13.08 -12.63 4.19
CA GLU A 93 -14.42 -13.22 4.34
C GLU A 93 -15.54 -12.22 3.99
N ASP A 94 -15.30 -10.93 4.22
CA ASP A 94 -16.28 -9.86 3.99
C ASP A 94 -16.33 -9.39 2.52
N TRP A 95 -15.23 -9.61 1.79
CA TRP A 95 -14.99 -9.03 0.46
C TRP A 95 -14.89 -10.05 -0.67
N ALA A 96 -14.51 -11.30 -0.40
CA ALA A 96 -14.26 -12.31 -1.43
C ALA A 96 -15.45 -12.58 -2.36
N GLN A 97 -16.69 -12.31 -1.93
CA GLN A 97 -17.90 -12.45 -2.76
C GLN A 97 -18.20 -11.21 -3.63
N LYS A 98 -17.51 -10.09 -3.40
CA LYS A 98 -17.74 -8.79 -4.05
C LYS A 98 -16.57 -8.38 -4.95
N SER A 99 -15.36 -8.71 -4.54
CA SER A 99 -14.11 -8.42 -5.25
C SER A 99 -13.04 -9.42 -4.81
N ASP A 100 -12.04 -9.61 -5.67
CA ASP A 100 -10.78 -10.26 -5.29
C ASP A 100 -9.85 -9.30 -4.53
N HIS A 101 -10.19 -8.01 -4.43
CA HIS A 101 -9.53 -7.03 -3.59
C HIS A 101 -10.29 -6.82 -2.25
N CYS A 102 -9.52 -6.55 -1.21
CA CYS A 102 -9.95 -6.06 0.09
C CYS A 102 -9.52 -4.58 0.20
N PRO A 103 -10.39 -3.70 0.71
CA PRO A 103 -10.09 -2.27 0.80
C PRO A 103 -8.95 -2.00 1.78
N VAL A 104 -8.12 -1.01 1.44
CA VAL A 104 -7.24 -0.33 2.38
C VAL A 104 -7.94 0.93 2.86
N ILE A 105 -8.13 1.04 4.17
CA ILE A 105 -8.82 2.14 4.84
C ILE A 105 -7.78 2.92 5.63
N VAL A 106 -7.73 4.23 5.44
CA VAL A 106 -6.78 5.13 6.12
C VAL A 106 -7.53 6.31 6.68
N ASP A 107 -7.40 6.52 7.99
CA ASP A 107 -8.04 7.62 8.70
C ASP A 107 -6.98 8.66 9.09
N PHE A 108 -7.30 9.93 8.84
CA PHE A 108 -6.47 11.08 9.19
C PHE A 108 -7.26 12.08 10.04
N LYS A 109 -6.57 12.75 10.95
CA LYS A 109 -7.10 13.83 11.80
C LYS A 109 -7.34 15.16 11.06
#